data_AF-A0A0E9N4X6-F1
#
_entry.id   AF-A0A0E9N4X6-F1
#
_cell.length_a   1.000
_cell.length_b   1.000
_cell.length_c   1.000
_cell.angle_alpha   90.00
_cell.angle_beta   90.00
_cell.angle_gamma   90.00
#
_symmetry.space_group_name_H-M   'P 1'
#
loop_
_entity.id
_entity.type
_entity.pdbx_description
1 polymer ?
#
loop_
_entity_poly.entity_id
_entity_poly.type
_entity_poly.pdbx_seq_one_letter_code
_entity_poly.pdbx_strand_id
1 'polypeptide(L)'
;MKLIDTTKNIRLFTIPNSFNHIQWVDNGTVSAKYDTIPFIRSGVKPNFKDTEVNGIKIIVSSYDFIEPNAEQRVEHRETSPNGKYDLVAYRYLNDKHNLNFIHVSLIPAAGQIPKYGNYLIADMQSDYVLNGKWDKDNSLIFFSNSLYADMVKYYLVLDHPNIKYEIINDDKTYSSKYRWIGLSSR
;
A
#
# COMPACT_ATOMS: atom_id res chain seq x y z
N MET A 1 -28.10 -6.04 42.46
CA MET A 1 -27.35 -5.45 41.32
C MET A 1 -25.93 -5.98 41.40
N LYS A 2 -25.44 -6.71 40.39
CA LYS A 2 -24.01 -7.06 40.31
C LYS A 2 -23.25 -5.78 39.94
N LEU A 3 -22.33 -5.36 40.81
CA LEU A 3 -21.40 -4.26 40.52
C LEU A 3 -20.65 -4.60 39.23
N ILE A 4 -20.74 -3.72 38.24
CA ILE A 4 -19.97 -3.83 37.00
C ILE A 4 -18.52 -3.53 37.39
N ASP A 5 -17.67 -4.54 37.25
CA ASP A 5 -16.24 -4.43 37.50
C ASP A 5 -15.60 -3.61 36.36
N THR A 6 -15.43 -2.31 36.60
CA THR A 6 -14.84 -1.35 35.66
C THR A 6 -13.32 -1.43 35.56
N THR A 7 -12.68 -2.32 36.33
CA THR A 7 -11.22 -2.53 36.28
C THR A 7 -10.79 -3.49 35.17
N LYS A 8 -11.73 -4.22 34.56
CA LYS A 8 -11.43 -5.15 33.47
C LYS A 8 -11.09 -4.42 32.19
N ASN A 9 -9.91 -4.70 31.65
CA ASN A 9 -9.55 -4.27 30.31
C ASN A 9 -10.36 -5.06 29.28
N ILE A 10 -11.44 -4.45 28.78
CA ILE A 10 -12.33 -5.02 27.77
C ILE A 10 -11.60 -5.44 26.48
N ARG A 11 -10.42 -4.88 26.19
CA ARG A 11 -9.62 -5.24 25.01
C ARG A 11 -9.13 -6.69 25.05
N LEU A 12 -9.01 -7.29 26.23
CA LEU A 12 -8.66 -8.70 26.40
C LEU A 12 -9.81 -9.64 25.99
N PHE A 13 -11.01 -9.08 25.82
CA PHE A 13 -12.23 -9.82 25.50
C PHE A 13 -12.76 -9.52 24.08
N THR A 14 -12.02 -8.74 23.31
CA THR A 14 -12.36 -8.35 21.95
C THR A 14 -11.35 -8.91 20.98
N ILE A 15 -11.81 -9.34 19.81
CA ILE A 15 -10.94 -9.69 18.69
C ILE A 15 -10.06 -8.47 18.37
N PRO A 16 -8.72 -8.61 18.30
CA PRO A 16 -7.81 -7.52 17.99
C PRO A 16 -8.22 -6.75 16.73
N ASN A 17 -8.24 -5.41 16.82
CA ASN A 17 -8.54 -4.53 15.69
C ASN A 17 -7.51 -4.62 14.54
N SER A 18 -6.40 -5.32 14.76
CA SER A 18 -5.42 -5.60 13.71
C SER A 18 -5.92 -6.63 12.68
N PHE A 19 -6.99 -7.36 13.00
CA PHE A 19 -7.64 -8.28 12.08
C PHE A 19 -8.62 -7.55 11.17
N ASN A 20 -8.51 -7.80 9.87
CA ASN A 20 -9.43 -7.36 8.84
C ASN A 20 -10.28 -8.54 8.36
N HIS A 21 -11.39 -8.23 7.66
CA HIS A 21 -12.24 -9.23 7.00
C HIS A 21 -12.62 -10.41 7.92
N ILE A 22 -13.19 -10.07 9.07
CA ILE A 22 -13.59 -11.04 10.09
C ILE A 22 -14.91 -11.69 9.69
N GLN A 23 -14.95 -13.02 9.63
CA GLN A 23 -16.16 -13.78 9.32
C GLN A 23 -16.30 -15.00 10.22
N TRP A 24 -17.47 -15.18 10.81
CA TRP A 24 -17.84 -16.40 11.54
C TRP A 24 -17.87 -17.59 10.57
N VAL A 25 -17.16 -18.66 10.93
CA VAL A 25 -17.18 -19.93 10.21
C VAL A 25 -18.25 -20.83 10.84
N ASP A 26 -18.30 -20.85 12.17
CA ASP A 26 -19.27 -21.58 12.98
C ASP A 26 -19.39 -20.93 14.37
N ASN A 27 -20.14 -21.54 15.30
CA ASN A 27 -20.41 -20.98 16.63
C ASN A 27 -19.18 -20.90 17.55
N GLY A 28 -18.04 -21.49 17.20
CA GLY A 28 -16.80 -21.47 17.99
C GLY A 28 -15.57 -20.98 17.23
N THR A 29 -15.72 -20.67 15.93
CA THR A 29 -14.59 -20.39 15.04
C THR A 29 -14.86 -19.16 14.18
N VAL A 30 -13.87 -18.27 14.18
CA VAL A 30 -13.81 -17.08 13.35
C VAL A 30 -12.65 -17.20 12.38
N SER A 31 -12.87 -16.84 11.13
CA SER A 31 -11.80 -16.55 10.17
C SER A 31 -11.48 -15.07 10.22
N ALA A 32 -10.19 -14.75 10.26
CA ALA A 32 -9.68 -13.38 10.24
C ALA A 32 -8.50 -13.28 9.28
N LYS A 33 -8.32 -12.11 8.67
CA LYS A 33 -7.21 -11.85 7.77
C LYS A 33 -6.37 -10.67 8.20
N TYR A 34 -5.07 -10.71 7.92
CA TYR A 34 -4.20 -9.55 8.06
C TYR A 34 -3.96 -8.87 6.71
N ASP A 35 -4.06 -7.56 6.69
CA ASP A 35 -3.55 -6.76 5.56
C ASP A 35 -2.03 -6.98 5.43
N THR A 36 -1.59 -7.43 4.25
CA THR A 36 -0.17 -7.68 3.96
C THR A 36 0.64 -6.41 3.67
N ILE A 37 0.02 -5.31 3.26
CA ILE A 37 0.70 -4.08 2.81
C ILE A 37 1.56 -3.45 3.92
N PRO A 38 1.08 -3.26 5.17
CA PRO A 38 1.92 -2.73 6.24
C PRO A 38 3.18 -3.57 6.49
N PHE A 39 3.09 -4.89 6.35
CA PHE A 39 4.24 -5.79 6.49
C PHE A 39 5.23 -5.64 5.34
N ILE A 40 4.73 -5.53 4.10
CA ILE A 40 5.56 -5.28 2.92
C ILE A 40 6.27 -3.93 3.05
N ARG A 41 5.55 -2.86 3.43
CA ARG A 41 6.13 -1.53 3.63
C ARG A 41 7.17 -1.52 4.74
N SER A 42 6.97 -2.27 5.82
CA SER A 42 7.91 -2.29 6.95
C SER A 42 9.06 -3.29 6.79
N GLY A 43 9.08 -4.10 5.74
CA GLY A 43 10.05 -5.20 5.58
C GLY A 43 9.90 -6.31 6.63
N VAL A 44 8.84 -6.28 7.45
CA VAL A 44 8.62 -7.23 8.53
C VAL A 44 7.95 -8.48 7.96
N LYS A 45 8.54 -9.65 8.20
CA LYS A 45 7.86 -10.91 7.90
C LYS A 45 6.71 -11.12 8.89
N PRO A 46 5.46 -11.17 8.43
CA PRO A 46 4.35 -11.40 9.34
C PRO A 46 4.43 -12.81 9.94
N ASN A 47 4.05 -12.92 11.21
CA ASN A 47 3.87 -14.20 11.89
C ASN A 47 2.38 -14.43 12.10
N PHE A 48 1.72 -14.92 11.05
CA PHE A 48 0.30 -15.26 11.10
C PHE A 48 0.11 -16.57 11.86
N LYS A 49 -0.26 -16.46 13.13
CA LYS A 49 -0.60 -17.61 13.96
C LYS A 49 -2.07 -17.56 14.31
N ASP A 50 -2.72 -18.70 14.18
CA ASP A 50 -4.02 -18.92 14.78
C ASP A 50 -3.96 -18.59 16.27
N THR A 51 -5.05 -18.05 16.79
CA THR A 51 -5.13 -17.61 18.18
C THR A 51 -6.50 -17.94 18.76
N GLU A 52 -6.68 -17.72 20.05
CA GLU A 52 -7.92 -17.96 20.75
C GLU A 52 -8.23 -16.78 21.67
N VAL A 53 -9.46 -16.27 21.59
CA VAL A 53 -9.94 -15.18 22.44
C VAL A 53 -11.29 -15.60 22.99
N ASN A 54 -11.41 -15.68 24.32
CA ASN A 54 -12.64 -16.08 25.02
C ASN A 54 -13.25 -17.41 24.55
N GLY A 55 -12.44 -18.43 24.28
CA GLY A 55 -12.94 -19.73 23.80
C GLY A 55 -13.35 -19.74 22.32
N ILE A 56 -13.19 -18.62 21.61
CA ILE A 56 -13.39 -18.53 20.16
C ILE A 56 -12.05 -18.73 19.47
N LYS A 57 -11.96 -19.75 18.63
CA LYS A 57 -10.79 -20.01 17.79
C LYS A 57 -10.77 -19.03 16.64
N ILE A 58 -9.63 -18.40 16.42
CA ILE A 58 -9.43 -17.44 15.34
C ILE A 58 -8.41 -18.05 14.38
N ILE A 59 -8.88 -18.46 13.21
CA ILE A 59 -8.04 -18.93 12.10
C ILE A 59 -7.55 -17.71 11.34
N VAL A 60 -6.25 -17.54 11.27
CA VAL A 60 -5.61 -16.34 10.76
C VAL A 60 -4.96 -16.63 9.41
N SER A 61 -5.24 -15.78 8.42
CA SER A 61 -4.59 -15.84 7.11
C SER A 61 -4.17 -14.46 6.61
N SER A 62 -3.38 -14.42 5.54
CA SER A 62 -3.04 -13.16 4.86
C SER A 62 -4.17 -12.71 3.93
N TYR A 63 -4.44 -11.42 3.91
CA TYR A 63 -5.24 -10.77 2.88
C TYR A 63 -4.32 -10.07 1.88
N ASP A 64 -4.26 -10.63 0.69
CA ASP A 64 -3.57 -10.04 -0.45
C ASP A 64 -4.57 -9.24 -1.28
N PHE A 65 -4.30 -7.93 -1.46
CA PHE A 65 -5.16 -7.05 -2.25
C PHE A 65 -5.07 -7.30 -3.77
N ILE A 66 -4.04 -8.01 -4.23
CA ILE A 66 -3.86 -8.30 -5.65
C ILE A 66 -4.41 -9.70 -5.91
N GLU A 67 -5.62 -9.75 -6.46
CA GLU A 67 -6.27 -11.01 -6.81
C GLU A 67 -5.51 -11.74 -7.93
N PRO A 68 -5.60 -13.09 -8.00
CA PRO A 68 -4.88 -13.88 -9.02
C PRO A 68 -5.17 -13.50 -10.48
N ASN A 69 -6.36 -12.94 -10.75
CA ASN A 69 -6.80 -12.52 -12.08
C ASN A 69 -6.66 -11.01 -12.32
N ALA A 70 -6.06 -10.26 -11.40
CA ALA A 70 -5.92 -8.82 -11.56
C ALA A 70 -4.89 -8.49 -12.65
N GLU A 71 -5.24 -7.56 -13.53
CA GLU A 71 -4.37 -7.13 -14.64
C GLU A 71 -3.39 -6.05 -14.14
N GLN A 72 -2.10 -6.27 -14.32
CA GLN A 72 -1.10 -5.25 -14.03
C GLN A 72 -1.06 -4.20 -15.16
N ARG A 73 -1.38 -2.94 -14.83
CA ARG A 73 -1.32 -1.81 -15.75
C ARG A 73 -0.19 -0.86 -15.37
N VAL A 74 0.74 -0.62 -16.29
CA VAL A 74 1.78 0.41 -16.14
C VAL A 74 1.20 1.76 -16.54
N GLU A 75 1.24 2.71 -15.61
CA GLU A 75 0.78 4.08 -15.83
C GLU A 75 1.93 4.97 -16.30
N HIS A 76 3.14 4.73 -15.77
CA HIS A 76 4.35 5.47 -16.13
C HIS A 76 5.58 4.57 -16.08
N ARG A 77 6.49 4.78 -17.03
CA ARG A 77 7.83 4.20 -17.00
C ARG A 77 8.81 5.21 -17.56
N GLU A 78 9.87 5.48 -16.81
CA GLU A 78 10.92 6.41 -17.21
C GLU A 78 12.28 5.92 -16.72
N THR A 79 13.25 5.86 -17.62
CA THR A 79 14.62 5.48 -17.29
C THR A 79 15.39 6.68 -16.74
N SER A 80 16.13 6.46 -15.65
CA SER A 80 17.02 7.44 -15.03
C SER A 80 18.04 8.02 -16.02
N PRO A 81 18.51 9.28 -15.82
CA PRO A 81 19.51 9.91 -16.69
C PRO A 81 20.80 9.09 -16.87
N ASN A 82 21.21 8.33 -15.85
CA ASN A 82 22.39 7.47 -15.89
C ASN A 82 22.11 6.06 -16.46
N GLY A 83 20.87 5.76 -16.83
CA GLY A 83 20.47 4.49 -17.45
C GLY A 83 20.45 3.28 -16.51
N LYS A 84 20.62 3.45 -15.19
CA LYS A 84 20.75 2.31 -14.26
C LYS A 84 19.42 1.79 -13.75
N TYR A 85 18.45 2.68 -13.58
CA TYR A 85 17.15 2.38 -12.99
C TYR A 85 15.99 2.87 -13.85
N ASP A 86 14.89 2.14 -13.83
CA ASP A 86 13.58 2.60 -14.30
C ASP A 86 12.72 2.97 -13.08
N LEU A 87 12.12 4.16 -13.14
CA LEU A 87 10.99 4.55 -12.31
C LEU A 87 9.73 3.99 -12.98
N VAL A 88 9.00 3.14 -12.27
CA VAL A 88 7.78 2.52 -12.79
C VAL A 88 6.64 2.73 -11.82
N ALA A 89 5.56 3.34 -12.30
CA ALA A 89 4.31 3.48 -11.57
C ALA A 89 3.25 2.59 -12.22
N TYR A 90 2.58 1.74 -11.43
CA TYR A 90 1.66 0.73 -11.92
C TYR A 90 0.57 0.41 -10.90
N ARG A 91 -0.49 -0.24 -11.39
CA ARG A 91 -1.68 -0.63 -10.63
C ARG A 91 -2.11 -2.03 -11.02
N TYR A 92 -2.99 -2.60 -10.21
CA TYR A 92 -3.71 -3.82 -10.56
C TYR A 92 -5.18 -3.47 -10.78
N LEU A 93 -5.72 -3.79 -11.95
CA LEU A 93 -7.11 -3.58 -12.29
C LEU A 93 -7.89 -4.89 -12.11
N ASN A 94 -9.10 -4.80 -11.55
CA ASN A 94 -10.00 -5.94 -11.42
C ASN A 94 -11.46 -5.48 -11.48
N ASP A 95 -12.29 -6.23 -12.21
CA ASP A 95 -13.71 -5.96 -12.39
C ASP A 95 -14.53 -6.06 -11.08
N LYS A 96 -14.04 -6.81 -10.08
CA LYS A 96 -14.76 -7.04 -8.81
C LYS A 96 -14.43 -6.04 -7.71
N HIS A 97 -13.26 -5.40 -7.78
CA HIS A 97 -12.77 -4.51 -6.75
C HIS A 97 -12.05 -3.31 -7.38
N ASN A 98 -12.48 -2.11 -7.03
CA ASN A 98 -11.81 -0.85 -7.40
C ASN A 98 -10.49 -0.65 -6.62
N LEU A 99 -9.65 -1.69 -6.50
CA LEU A 99 -8.35 -1.64 -5.83
C LEU A 99 -7.30 -1.07 -6.79
N ASN A 100 -7.42 0.22 -7.07
CA ASN A 100 -6.61 0.90 -8.06
C ASN A 100 -5.57 1.83 -7.43
N PHE A 101 -5.03 1.51 -6.24
CA PHE A 101 -4.01 2.38 -5.61
C PHE A 101 -2.63 2.18 -6.25
N ILE A 102 -1.79 3.22 -6.22
CA ILE A 102 -0.53 3.21 -6.97
C ILE A 102 0.55 2.39 -6.28
N HIS A 103 1.27 1.61 -7.07
CA HIS A 103 2.57 1.07 -6.71
C HIS A 103 3.64 1.83 -7.48
N VAL A 104 4.69 2.26 -6.77
CA VAL A 104 5.88 2.85 -7.37
C VAL A 104 7.07 1.95 -7.08
N SER A 105 7.81 1.64 -8.13
CA SER A 105 9.04 0.86 -8.05
C SER A 105 10.20 1.57 -8.74
N LEU A 106 11.38 1.37 -8.16
CA LEU A 106 12.67 1.59 -8.80
C LEU A 106 13.28 0.23 -9.08
N ILE A 107 13.37 -0.13 -10.35
CA ILE A 107 13.92 -1.41 -10.79
C ILE A 107 15.18 -1.17 -11.62
N PRO A 108 16.11 -2.13 -11.72
CA PRO A 108 17.17 -2.05 -12.73
C PRO A 108 16.57 -1.77 -14.11
N ALA A 109 17.25 -1.01 -14.95
CA ALA A 109 16.73 -0.66 -16.28
C ALA A 109 16.29 -1.91 -17.06
N ALA A 110 15.08 -1.86 -17.64
CA ALA A 110 14.39 -2.98 -18.29
C ALA A 110 14.14 -4.21 -17.40
N GLY A 111 14.21 -4.05 -16.07
CA GLY A 111 13.95 -5.09 -15.10
C GLY A 111 12.48 -5.52 -15.04
N GLN A 112 12.24 -6.62 -14.33
CA GLN A 112 10.90 -7.10 -14.04
C GLN A 112 10.23 -6.20 -12.99
N ILE A 113 8.97 -5.84 -13.24
CA ILE A 113 8.16 -5.09 -12.27
C ILE A 113 7.78 -6.04 -11.13
N PRO A 114 8.08 -5.72 -9.86
CA PRO A 114 7.72 -6.57 -8.73
C PRO A 114 6.20 -6.60 -8.52
N LYS A 115 5.68 -7.64 -7.84
CA LYS A 115 4.26 -7.73 -7.50
C LYS A 115 3.77 -6.50 -6.73
N TYR A 116 4.54 -6.08 -5.73
CA TYR A 116 4.28 -4.86 -4.98
C TYR A 116 5.38 -3.84 -5.21
N GLY A 117 5.02 -2.56 -5.19
CA GLY A 117 5.96 -1.44 -5.29
C GLY A 117 7.12 -1.61 -4.32
N ASN A 118 8.36 -1.50 -4.79
CA ASN A 118 9.54 -1.56 -3.90
C ASN A 118 9.99 -0.18 -3.40
N TYR A 119 9.29 0.88 -3.80
CA TYR A 119 9.59 2.25 -3.38
C TYR A 119 8.44 2.87 -2.59
N LEU A 120 7.24 2.82 -3.15
CA LEU A 120 6.02 3.27 -2.48
C LEU A 120 4.87 2.33 -2.82
N ILE A 121 4.05 2.04 -1.83
CA ILE A 121 2.78 1.34 -2.01
C ILE A 121 1.73 2.24 -1.39
N ALA A 122 0.83 2.81 -2.19
CA ALA A 122 -0.28 3.61 -1.67
C ALA A 122 -1.33 2.72 -0.98
N ASP A 123 -2.45 3.30 -0.54
CA ASP A 123 -3.57 2.54 0.02
C ASP A 123 -4.89 2.88 -0.68
N MET A 124 -5.97 2.25 -0.22
CA MET A 124 -7.30 2.41 -0.80
C MET A 124 -7.88 3.82 -0.68
N GLN A 125 -7.32 4.69 0.15
CA GLN A 125 -7.84 6.04 0.38
C GLN A 125 -7.31 7.02 -0.67
N SER A 126 -6.01 6.94 -0.98
CA SER A 126 -5.37 7.86 -1.92
C SER A 126 -4.06 7.30 -2.43
N ASP A 127 -3.60 7.82 -3.56
CA ASP A 127 -2.28 7.51 -4.13
C ASP A 127 -1.13 8.24 -3.43
N TYR A 128 -1.41 9.42 -2.86
CA TYR A 128 -0.47 10.36 -2.26
C TYR A 128 0.60 10.94 -3.20
N VAL A 129 1.23 10.12 -4.05
CA VAL A 129 2.07 10.53 -5.17
C VAL A 129 1.25 10.50 -6.44
N LEU A 130 0.97 11.68 -6.97
CA LEU A 130 0.06 11.88 -8.10
C LEU A 130 0.78 11.83 -9.45
N ASN A 131 2.10 12.07 -9.45
CA ASN A 131 3.01 11.85 -10.57
C ASN A 131 4.46 11.76 -10.06
N GLY A 132 5.39 11.34 -10.90
CA GLY A 132 6.81 11.34 -10.58
C GLY A 132 7.71 11.21 -11.80
N LYS A 133 8.94 11.69 -11.67
CA LYS A 133 9.95 11.66 -12.73
C LYS A 133 11.35 11.68 -12.15
N TRP A 134 12.35 11.47 -13.01
CA TRP A 134 13.73 11.74 -12.65
C TRP A 134 14.07 13.22 -12.80
N ASP A 135 14.92 13.72 -11.91
CA ASP A 135 15.68 14.94 -12.15
C ASP A 135 17.02 14.62 -12.84
N LYS A 136 17.66 15.64 -13.41
CA LYS A 136 18.91 15.53 -14.17
C LYS A 136 20.07 14.93 -13.37
N ASP A 137 20.05 15.06 -12.05
CA ASP A 137 21.08 14.55 -11.14
C ASP A 137 20.83 13.09 -10.70
N ASN A 138 19.81 12.42 -11.24
CA ASN A 138 19.32 11.09 -10.83
C ASN A 138 18.64 11.05 -9.46
N SER A 139 18.22 12.19 -8.93
CA SER A 139 17.20 12.24 -7.87
C SER A 139 15.80 12.07 -8.45
N LEU A 140 14.83 11.78 -7.58
CA LEU A 140 13.43 11.65 -7.94
C LEU A 140 12.66 12.90 -7.56
N ILE A 141 11.71 13.29 -8.41
CA ILE A 141 10.73 14.32 -8.10
C ILE A 141 9.38 13.64 -8.06
N PHE A 142 8.71 13.68 -6.91
CA PHE A 142 7.31 13.29 -6.77
C PHE A 142 6.43 14.52 -6.70
N PHE A 143 5.31 14.49 -7.41
CA PHE A 143 4.31 15.54 -7.36
C PHE A 143 3.15 15.08 -6.50
N SER A 144 2.72 15.96 -5.60
CA SER A 144 1.56 15.77 -4.73
C SER A 144 0.78 17.08 -4.64
N ASN A 145 -0.19 17.14 -3.73
CA ASN A 145 -0.93 18.34 -3.39
C ASN A 145 -0.86 18.59 -1.87
N SER A 146 -1.31 19.78 -1.46
CA SER A 146 -1.30 20.21 -0.06
C SER A 146 -2.06 19.29 0.90
N LEU A 147 -3.00 18.48 0.41
CA LEU A 147 -3.74 17.52 1.22
C LEU A 147 -2.93 16.25 1.54
N TYR A 148 -2.03 15.84 0.64
CA TYR A 148 -1.40 14.52 0.69
C TYR A 148 0.13 14.53 0.79
N ALA A 149 0.79 15.65 0.54
CA ALA A 149 2.25 15.72 0.43
C ALA A 149 2.98 15.19 1.67
N ASP A 150 2.53 15.59 2.86
CA ASP A 150 3.11 15.14 4.13
C ASP A 150 2.90 13.63 4.35
N MET A 151 1.87 13.05 3.71
CA MET A 151 1.56 11.64 3.87
C MET A 151 2.50 10.73 3.08
N VAL A 152 3.04 11.18 1.94
CA VAL A 152 3.88 10.37 1.04
C VAL A 152 4.97 9.58 1.79
N LYS A 153 5.61 10.21 2.78
CA LYS A 153 6.69 9.59 3.56
C LYS A 153 6.24 8.36 4.35
N TYR A 154 4.99 8.33 4.84
CA TYR A 154 4.44 7.19 5.59
C TYR A 154 4.14 5.98 4.70
N TYR A 155 4.06 6.16 3.38
CA TYR A 155 3.73 5.13 2.40
C TYR A 155 4.94 4.58 1.65
N LEU A 156 6.14 5.10 1.94
CA LEU A 156 7.39 4.55 1.45
C LEU A 156 7.66 3.17 2.03
N VAL A 157 8.29 2.32 1.25
CA VAL A 157 8.76 1.00 1.69
C VAL A 157 10.08 1.18 2.44
N LEU A 158 10.22 0.66 3.66
CA LEU A 158 11.36 0.86 4.56
C LEU A 158 12.71 0.61 3.88
N ASP A 159 12.83 -0.50 3.17
CA ASP A 159 14.05 -0.91 2.47
C ASP A 159 14.04 -0.50 0.99
N HIS A 160 13.39 0.62 0.65
CA HIS A 160 13.39 1.13 -0.71
C HIS A 160 14.82 1.48 -1.18
N PRO A 161 15.11 1.44 -2.50
CA PRO A 161 16.40 1.88 -3.00
C PRO A 161 16.76 3.30 -2.53
N ASN A 162 18.00 3.48 -2.06
CA ASN A 162 18.47 4.73 -1.47
C ASN A 162 18.78 5.78 -2.57
N ILE A 163 17.71 6.35 -3.13
CA ILE A 163 17.75 7.46 -4.08
C ILE A 163 17.13 8.68 -3.43
N LYS A 164 17.79 9.84 -3.53
CA LYS A 164 17.24 11.10 -3.02
C LYS A 164 15.94 11.44 -3.74
N TYR A 165 14.98 11.97 -3.01
CA TYR A 165 13.74 12.44 -3.62
C TYR A 165 13.28 13.75 -3.02
N GLU A 166 12.53 14.50 -3.82
CA GLU A 166 11.82 15.72 -3.48
C GLU A 166 10.31 15.49 -3.65
N ILE A 167 9.50 16.14 -2.82
CA ILE A 167 8.05 16.22 -3.01
C ILE A 167 7.70 17.66 -3.36
N ILE A 168 7.18 17.87 -4.57
CA ILE A 168 6.66 19.15 -5.04
C ILE A 168 5.15 19.20 -4.81
N ASN A 169 4.71 20.22 -4.08
CA ASN A 169 3.30 20.53 -3.92
C ASN A 169 2.83 21.33 -5.13
N ASP A 170 1.98 20.73 -5.96
CA ASP A 170 1.40 21.39 -7.12
C ASP A 170 -0.13 21.27 -7.10
N ASP A 171 -0.75 22.08 -6.25
CA ASP A 171 -2.22 22.16 -6.15
C ASP A 171 -2.85 22.67 -7.46
N LYS A 172 -2.13 23.47 -8.25
CA LYS A 172 -2.67 24.00 -9.51
C LYS A 172 -2.94 22.89 -10.51
N THR A 173 -2.01 21.94 -10.62
CA THR A 173 -2.14 20.78 -11.51
C THR A 173 -2.94 19.65 -10.85
N TYR A 174 -2.79 19.45 -9.53
CA TYR A 174 -3.25 18.27 -8.81
C TYR A 174 -4.24 18.53 -7.65
N SER A 175 -4.98 19.64 -7.67
CA SER A 175 -5.95 20.05 -6.63
C SER A 175 -6.98 18.97 -6.24
N SER A 176 -7.45 18.18 -7.21
CA SER A 176 -8.41 17.09 -6.99
C SER A 176 -8.27 15.94 -7.98
N LYS A 177 -7.27 16.01 -8.87
CA LYS A 177 -7.10 15.08 -9.98
C LYS A 177 -5.95 14.12 -9.72
N TYR A 178 -6.26 12.86 -9.87
CA TYR A 178 -5.32 11.82 -10.26
C TYR A 178 -4.55 12.25 -11.52
N ARG A 179 -3.29 11.79 -11.72
CA ARG A 179 -2.87 11.06 -12.93
C ARG A 179 -1.34 10.90 -13.01
N TRP A 180 -0.91 9.67 -12.76
CA TRP A 180 0.25 9.05 -13.44
C TRP A 180 -0.03 8.80 -14.92
N ILE A 181 -1.28 8.96 -15.38
CA ILE A 181 -1.66 8.85 -16.79
C ILE A 181 -1.02 10.00 -17.56
N GLY A 182 -0.02 9.70 -18.38
CA GLY A 182 0.37 10.59 -19.46
C GLY A 182 -0.83 10.77 -20.39
N LEU A 183 -1.30 12.01 -20.59
CA LEU A 183 -2.10 12.29 -21.76
C LEU A 183 -1.20 11.95 -22.96
N SER A 184 -1.45 10.81 -23.61
CA SER A 184 -0.97 10.60 -24.97
C SER A 184 -1.60 11.70 -25.81
N SER A 185 -0.83 12.74 -26.08
CA SER A 185 -1.21 13.74 -27.06
C SER A 185 -1.12 13.08 -28.43
N ARG A 186 -2.30 12.90 -29.04
CA ARG A 186 -2.63 12.51 -30.42
C ARG A 186 -2.84 11.04 -30.69
#